data_AF-A0A376S819-F1
#
_entry.id   AF-A0A376S819-F1
#
_cell.length_a   1.000
_cell.length_b   1.000
_cell.length_c   1.000
_cell.angle_alpha   90.00
_cell.angle_beta   90.00
_cell.angle_gamma   90.00
#
_symmetry.space_group_name_H-M   'P 1'
#
loop_
_entity.id
_entity.type
_entity.pdbx_description
1 polymer ?
#
loop_
_entity_poly.entity_id
_entity_poly.type
_entity_poly.pdbx_seq_one_letter_code
_entity_poly.pdbx_strand_id
1 'polypeptide(L)'
;MTDDFAPDGQLAKAIPGFKPREPQRQMAVAVTQAIEKGQPLVVEAGTGTGKTYAYLAPALRAKKKVIISTGSKALQDQLYSRDLPTVSKALKYTGNVALLKGRSNYLCLERLEQQALAGGDLPVQILSDVILLRSWSNQTVDGDISTCVSVAEDSQAWPLVTSTTITALAATARCIKIAL
;
A
#
# COMPACT_ATOMS: atom_id res chain seq x y z
N MET A 1 21.92 15.53 -12.94
CA MET A 1 20.95 14.61 -12.29
C MET A 1 21.44 14.38 -10.87
N THR A 2 20.61 14.57 -9.85
CA THR A 2 21.05 14.45 -8.45
C THR A 2 21.25 12.97 -8.12
N ASP A 3 22.44 12.63 -7.63
CA ASP A 3 22.72 11.29 -7.15
C ASP A 3 22.24 11.15 -5.70
N ASP A 4 20.98 10.73 -5.54
CA ASP A 4 20.34 10.59 -4.24
C ASP A 4 21.03 9.52 -3.35
N PHE A 5 21.82 8.60 -3.94
CA PHE A 5 22.49 7.47 -3.27
C PHE A 5 23.96 7.70 -2.95
N ALA A 6 24.56 8.82 -3.38
CA ALA A 6 25.94 9.16 -3.05
C ALA A 6 26.16 9.26 -1.52
N PRO A 7 27.42 9.16 -1.02
CA PRO A 7 27.75 9.36 0.39
C PRO A 7 27.26 10.67 0.98
N ASP A 8 27.16 11.72 0.18
CA ASP A 8 26.61 13.03 0.50
C ASP A 8 25.24 13.29 -0.17
N GLY A 9 24.62 12.24 -0.71
CA GLY A 9 23.30 12.27 -1.35
C GLY A 9 22.16 12.54 -0.36
N GLN A 10 20.96 12.81 -0.90
CA GLN A 10 19.79 13.15 -0.08
C GLN A 10 19.40 12.02 0.87
N LEU A 11 19.53 10.75 0.45
CA LEU A 11 19.20 9.61 1.30
C LEU A 11 20.17 9.48 2.48
N ALA A 12 21.47 9.67 2.25
CA ALA A 12 22.48 9.65 3.31
C ALA A 12 22.29 10.78 4.33
N LYS A 13 21.87 11.96 3.88
CA LYS A 13 21.59 13.12 4.74
C LYS A 13 20.32 12.97 5.56
N ALA A 14 19.28 12.34 5.00
CA ALA A 14 17.95 12.32 5.61
C ALA A 14 17.63 11.05 6.41
N ILE A 15 18.31 9.93 6.13
CA ILE A 15 18.00 8.62 6.73
C ILE A 15 19.13 8.22 7.68
N PRO A 16 18.91 8.24 9.00
CA PRO A 16 19.92 7.82 9.98
C PRO A 16 20.42 6.40 9.70
N GLY A 17 21.74 6.22 9.68
CA GLY A 17 22.37 4.92 9.44
C GLY A 17 22.31 4.43 7.99
N PHE A 18 21.83 5.23 7.05
CA PHE A 18 21.90 4.90 5.62
C PHE A 18 23.37 4.79 5.18
N LYS A 19 23.70 3.65 4.57
CA LYS A 19 25.02 3.40 3.99
C LYS A 19 24.85 3.22 2.48
N PRO A 20 25.42 4.11 1.65
CA PRO A 20 25.48 3.92 0.21
C PRO A 20 26.03 2.55 -0.16
N ARG A 21 25.44 1.94 -1.18
CA ARG A 21 25.91 0.68 -1.75
C ARG A 21 25.96 0.82 -3.26
N GLU A 22 27.11 0.48 -3.84
CA GLU A 22 27.30 0.61 -5.29
C GLU A 22 26.26 -0.18 -6.11
N PRO A 23 25.86 -1.43 -5.74
CA PRO A 23 24.78 -2.12 -6.46
C PRO A 23 23.43 -1.39 -6.42
N GLN A 24 23.12 -0.71 -5.32
CA GLN A 24 21.89 0.08 -5.17
C GLN A 24 21.90 1.29 -6.10
N ARG A 25 23.05 1.98 -6.17
CA ARG A 25 23.28 3.13 -7.05
C ARG A 25 23.22 2.75 -8.52
N GLN A 26 23.87 1.64 -8.90
CA GLN A 26 23.82 1.09 -10.26
C GLN A 26 22.39 0.76 -10.69
N MET A 27 21.63 0.07 -9.82
CA MET A 27 20.21 -0.21 -10.08
C MET A 27 19.40 1.08 -10.23
N ALA A 28 19.61 2.09 -9.37
CA ALA A 28 18.89 3.36 -9.46
C ALA A 28 19.17 4.10 -10.77
N VAL A 29 20.42 4.11 -11.24
CA VAL A 29 20.81 4.68 -12.53
C VAL A 29 20.16 3.92 -13.68
N ALA A 30 20.18 2.58 -13.66
CA ALA A 30 19.55 1.76 -14.70
C ALA A 30 18.03 2.01 -14.77
N VAL A 31 17.34 2.01 -13.62
CA VAL A 31 15.90 2.29 -13.54
C VAL A 31 15.57 3.69 -14.05
N THR A 32 16.38 4.68 -13.68
CA THR A 32 16.24 6.06 -14.16
C THR A 32 16.27 6.12 -15.69
N GLN A 33 17.30 5.54 -16.29
CA GLN A 33 17.48 5.53 -17.74
C GLN A 33 16.34 4.78 -18.45
N ALA A 34 15.86 3.69 -17.88
CA ALA A 34 14.71 2.94 -18.40
C ALA A 34 13.43 3.77 -18.40
N ILE A 35 13.15 4.52 -17.32
CA ILE A 35 11.99 5.42 -17.21
C ILE A 35 12.10 6.59 -18.20
N GLU A 36 13.29 7.15 -18.37
CA GLU A 36 13.53 8.26 -19.30
C GLU A 36 13.35 7.83 -20.76
N LYS A 37 13.93 6.69 -21.14
CA LYS A 37 13.89 6.14 -22.51
C LYS A 37 12.60 5.38 -22.82
N GLY A 38 11.79 5.05 -21.81
CA GLY A 38 10.58 4.25 -21.97
C GLY A 38 10.87 2.80 -22.40
N GLN A 39 11.96 2.22 -21.91
CA GLN A 39 12.44 0.89 -22.30
C GLN A 39 12.26 -0.14 -21.18
N PRO A 40 11.98 -1.41 -21.52
CA PRO A 40 11.98 -2.49 -20.54
C PRO A 40 13.36 -2.65 -19.91
N LEU A 41 13.40 -2.93 -18.62
CA LEU A 41 14.61 -3.24 -17.88
C LEU A 41 14.36 -4.45 -16.97
N VAL A 42 15.28 -5.40 -17.00
CA VAL A 42 15.32 -6.53 -16.07
C VAL A 42 16.55 -6.36 -15.20
N VAL A 43 16.38 -6.38 -13.88
CA VAL A 43 17.47 -6.31 -12.91
C VAL A 43 17.35 -7.48 -11.95
N GLU A 44 18.43 -8.26 -11.84
CA GLU A 44 18.60 -9.20 -10.74
C GLU A 44 19.34 -8.49 -9.60
N ALA A 45 18.76 -8.52 -8.41
CA ALA A 45 19.38 -7.91 -7.24
C ALA A 45 19.25 -8.83 -6.02
N GLY A 46 20.39 -9.18 -5.42
CA GLY A 46 20.46 -10.03 -4.22
C GLY A 46 19.69 -9.46 -3.03
N THR A 47 19.33 -10.27 -2.04
CA THR A 47 18.70 -9.83 -0.79
C THR A 47 19.60 -8.80 -0.06
N GLY A 48 18.99 -7.87 0.68
CA GLY A 48 19.75 -6.85 1.42
C GLY A 48 20.41 -5.73 0.59
N THR A 49 20.37 -5.79 -0.75
CA THR A 49 20.94 -4.75 -1.64
C THR A 49 20.22 -3.39 -1.58
N GLY A 50 19.05 -3.31 -0.93
CA GLY A 50 18.27 -2.08 -0.86
C GLY A 50 17.48 -1.78 -2.14
N LYS A 51 17.06 -2.84 -2.85
CA LYS A 51 16.25 -2.83 -4.09
C LYS A 51 15.12 -1.82 -4.05
N THR A 52 14.39 -1.80 -2.93
CA THR A 52 13.19 -0.98 -2.75
C THR A 52 13.48 0.49 -3.00
N TYR A 53 14.56 1.02 -2.40
CA TYR A 53 14.87 2.44 -2.55
C TYR A 53 15.40 2.71 -3.96
N ALA A 54 16.17 1.78 -4.52
CA ALA A 54 16.76 1.90 -5.85
C ALA A 54 15.72 2.08 -6.96
N TYR A 55 14.51 1.50 -6.84
CA TYR A 55 13.41 1.82 -7.78
C TYR A 55 12.49 2.94 -7.30
N LEU A 56 12.32 3.15 -5.98
CA LEU A 56 11.45 4.21 -5.45
C LEU A 56 11.98 5.61 -5.73
N ALA A 57 13.26 5.85 -5.47
CA ALA A 57 13.86 7.16 -5.68
C ALA A 57 13.71 7.66 -7.13
N PRO A 58 14.10 6.89 -8.16
CA PRO A 58 13.89 7.32 -9.54
C PRO A 58 12.41 7.42 -9.92
N ALA A 59 11.54 6.54 -9.41
CA ALA A 59 10.10 6.63 -9.63
C ALA A 59 9.51 7.96 -9.13
N LEU A 60 9.89 8.39 -7.91
CA LEU A 60 9.43 9.66 -7.32
C LEU A 60 10.03 10.89 -8.03
N ARG A 61 11.26 10.76 -8.56
CA ARG A 61 11.93 11.83 -9.33
C ARG A 61 11.44 11.94 -10.78
N ALA A 62 10.82 10.90 -11.33
CA ALA A 62 10.46 10.81 -12.75
C ALA A 62 9.47 11.88 -13.23
N LYS A 63 8.73 12.54 -12.32
CA LYS A 63 7.62 13.47 -12.65
C LYS A 63 6.60 12.85 -13.62
N LYS A 64 6.44 11.53 -13.57
CA LYS A 64 5.49 10.73 -14.35
C LYS A 64 4.57 9.96 -13.39
N LYS A 65 3.44 9.49 -13.89
CA LYS A 65 2.65 8.48 -13.16
C LYS A 65 3.42 7.17 -13.17
N VAL A 66 3.67 6.61 -11.99
CA VAL A 66 4.40 5.34 -11.83
C VAL A 66 3.51 4.37 -11.05
N ILE A 67 3.38 3.15 -11.56
CA ILE A 67 2.73 2.04 -10.86
C ILE A 67 3.82 1.09 -10.41
N ILE A 68 3.80 0.74 -9.13
CA ILE A 68 4.72 -0.23 -8.53
C ILE A 68 3.89 -1.46 -8.15
N SER A 69 4.21 -2.59 -8.77
CA SER A 69 3.61 -3.88 -8.45
C SER A 69 4.59 -4.70 -7.61
N THR A 70 4.06 -5.49 -6.68
CA THR A 70 4.86 -6.37 -5.81
C THR A 70 4.27 -7.78 -5.83
N GLY A 71 5.06 -8.78 -5.41
CA GLY A 71 4.67 -10.18 -5.50
C GLY A 71 3.60 -10.62 -4.48
N SER A 72 3.34 -9.84 -3.42
CA SER A 72 2.33 -10.18 -2.41
C SER A 72 1.76 -8.95 -1.73
N LYS A 73 0.57 -9.08 -1.14
CA LYS A 73 -0.08 -8.03 -0.34
C LYS A 73 0.81 -7.55 0.82
N ALA A 74 1.47 -8.47 1.53
CA ALA A 74 2.37 -8.12 2.62
C ALA A 74 3.56 -7.26 2.16
N LEU A 75 4.14 -7.56 0.99
CA LEU A 75 5.21 -6.74 0.42
C LEU A 75 4.69 -5.37 -0.01
N GLN A 76 3.48 -5.29 -0.56
CA GLN A 76 2.82 -4.03 -0.89
C GLN A 76 2.60 -3.17 0.37
N ASP A 77 2.16 -3.78 1.46
CA ASP A 77 1.89 -3.11 2.73
C ASP A 77 3.16 -2.60 3.38
N GLN A 78 4.23 -3.41 3.39
CA GLN A 78 5.55 -2.98 3.85
C GLN A 78 6.05 -1.80 3.02
N LEU A 79 5.90 -1.87 1.69
CA LEU A 79 6.32 -0.80 0.80
C LEU A 79 5.57 0.50 1.11
N TYR A 80 4.25 0.44 1.24
CA TYR A 80 3.40 1.62 1.40
C TYR A 80 3.49 2.23 2.80
N SER A 81 3.56 1.41 3.85
CA SER A 81 3.54 1.89 5.25
C SER A 81 4.91 2.27 5.80
N ARG A 82 6.01 1.71 5.25
CA ARG A 82 7.36 1.90 5.77
C ARG A 82 8.32 2.50 4.75
N ASP A 83 8.54 1.81 3.63
CA ASP A 83 9.62 2.16 2.72
C ASP A 83 9.33 3.46 1.94
N LEU A 84 8.11 3.59 1.40
CA LEU A 84 7.68 4.76 0.65
C LEU A 84 7.65 6.04 1.50
N PRO A 85 7.09 6.09 2.73
CA PRO A 85 7.15 7.27 3.58
C PRO A 85 8.59 7.71 3.88
N THR A 86 9.48 6.74 4.11
CA THR A 86 10.90 7.01 4.40
C THR A 86 11.59 7.70 3.21
N VAL A 87 11.45 7.11 2.01
CA VAL A 87 12.07 7.67 0.79
C VAL A 87 11.41 8.98 0.37
N SER A 88 10.07 9.06 0.43
CA SER A 88 9.31 10.26 0.09
C SER A 88 9.73 11.46 0.95
N LYS A 89 9.84 11.26 2.28
CA LYS A 89 10.33 12.28 3.21
C LYS A 89 11.77 12.68 2.92
N ALA A 90 12.65 11.71 2.67
CA ALA A 90 14.05 11.97 2.38
C ALA A 90 14.24 12.78 1.08
N LEU A 91 13.44 12.51 0.05
CA LEU A 91 13.49 13.20 -1.23
C LEU A 91 12.67 14.49 -1.29
N LYS A 92 11.96 14.82 -0.19
CA LYS A 92 11.00 15.94 -0.08
C LYS A 92 9.95 15.87 -1.19
N TYR A 93 9.45 14.67 -1.47
CA TYR A 93 8.43 14.46 -2.49
C TYR A 93 7.08 15.01 -2.02
N THR A 94 6.40 15.73 -2.90
CA THR A 94 5.12 16.42 -2.62
C THR A 94 3.97 15.96 -3.51
N GLY A 95 4.20 14.94 -4.33
CA GLY A 95 3.14 14.38 -5.18
C GLY A 95 2.23 13.42 -4.41
N ASN A 96 1.18 12.98 -5.10
CA ASN A 96 0.20 12.05 -4.53
C ASN A 96 0.71 10.61 -4.59
N VAL A 97 0.45 9.87 -3.53
CA VAL A 97 0.67 8.43 -3.44
C VAL A 97 -0.62 7.76 -3.02
N ALA A 98 -0.89 6.59 -3.59
CA ALA A 98 -2.12 5.84 -3.35
C ALA A 98 -1.80 4.34 -3.30
N LEU A 99 -2.57 3.62 -2.48
CA LEU A 99 -2.47 2.17 -2.35
C LEU A 99 -3.67 1.53 -3.04
N LEU A 100 -3.39 0.75 -4.08
CA LEU A 100 -4.41 0.01 -4.81
C LEU A 100 -4.38 -1.47 -4.45
N LYS A 101 -5.46 -1.95 -3.81
CA LYS A 101 -5.72 -3.37 -3.55
C LYS A 101 -6.99 -3.85 -4.26
N GLY A 102 -7.17 -5.17 -4.32
CA GLY A 102 -8.44 -5.75 -4.75
C GLY A 102 -9.58 -5.35 -3.81
N ARG A 103 -10.79 -5.17 -4.34
CA ARG A 103 -11.96 -4.63 -3.61
C ARG A 103 -12.32 -5.39 -2.33
N SER A 104 -12.11 -6.70 -2.30
CA SER A 104 -12.31 -7.54 -1.12
C SER A 104 -11.38 -7.21 0.06
N ASN A 105 -10.38 -6.33 -0.15
CA ASN A 105 -9.52 -5.83 0.92
C ASN A 105 -10.07 -4.55 1.56
N TYR A 106 -11.24 -4.07 1.14
CA TYR A 106 -11.86 -2.88 1.69
C TYR A 106 -13.20 -3.21 2.34
N LEU A 107 -13.43 -2.61 3.50
CA LEU A 107 -14.69 -2.68 4.22
C LEU A 107 -15.79 -1.93 3.44
N CYS A 108 -16.95 -2.58 3.33
CA CYS A 108 -18.16 -1.98 2.78
C CYS A 108 -19.11 -1.63 3.93
N LEU A 109 -19.29 -0.34 4.22
CA LEU A 109 -20.13 0.10 5.34
C LEU A 109 -21.60 -0.34 5.17
N GLU A 110 -22.10 -0.33 3.95
CA GLU A 110 -23.47 -0.80 3.66
C GLU A 110 -23.65 -2.28 4.02
N ARG A 111 -22.70 -3.13 3.60
CA ARG A 111 -22.75 -4.57 3.92
C ARG A 111 -22.57 -4.82 5.43
N LEU A 112 -21.70 -4.03 6.08
CA LEU A 112 -21.54 -4.09 7.53
C LEU A 112 -22.84 -3.74 8.26
N GLU A 113 -23.52 -2.68 7.85
CA GLU A 113 -24.82 -2.28 8.40
C GLU A 113 -25.89 -3.36 8.15
N GLN A 114 -25.92 -3.96 6.95
CA GLN A 114 -26.83 -5.07 6.65
C GLN A 114 -26.63 -6.25 7.61
N GLN A 115 -25.38 -6.67 7.87
CA GLN A 115 -25.10 -7.76 8.82
C GLN A 115 -25.45 -7.38 10.26
N ALA A 116 -25.28 -6.11 10.65
CA ALA A 116 -25.64 -5.63 11.98
C ALA A 116 -27.17 -5.58 12.21
N LEU A 117 -27.95 -5.35 11.15
CA LEU A 117 -29.42 -5.26 11.20
C LEU A 117 -30.12 -6.61 11.00
N ALA A 118 -29.48 -7.57 10.32
CA ALA A 118 -30.06 -8.87 10.00
C ALA A 118 -30.30 -9.80 11.22
N GLY A 119 -29.89 -9.38 12.43
CA GLY A 119 -30.34 -9.87 13.74
C GLY A 119 -30.92 -11.29 13.81
N GLY A 120 -30.07 -12.32 13.79
CA GLY A 120 -30.44 -13.65 14.30
C GLY A 120 -29.84 -14.87 13.59
N ASP A 121 -29.53 -14.79 12.29
CA ASP A 121 -29.18 -15.98 11.50
C ASP A 121 -27.66 -16.30 11.44
N LEU A 122 -26.82 -15.43 12.02
CA LEU A 122 -25.37 -15.63 12.03
C LEU A 122 -24.94 -16.40 13.28
N PRO A 123 -23.94 -17.30 13.17
CA PRO A 123 -23.28 -17.90 14.32
C PRO A 123 -22.75 -16.83 15.29
N VAL A 124 -22.79 -17.12 16.58
CA VAL A 124 -22.37 -16.19 17.66
C VAL A 124 -20.98 -15.61 17.42
N GLN A 125 -20.04 -16.43 16.92
CA GLN A 125 -18.68 -15.96 16.62
C GLN A 125 -18.65 -14.89 15.51
N ILE A 126 -19.43 -15.09 14.43
CA ILE A 126 -19.50 -14.13 13.33
C ILE A 126 -20.19 -12.83 13.80
N LEU A 127 -21.23 -12.94 14.63
CA LEU A 127 -21.87 -11.76 15.23
C LEU A 127 -20.90 -10.94 16.08
N SER A 128 -20.06 -11.61 16.89
CA SER A 128 -19.02 -10.95 17.68
C SER A 128 -18.05 -10.18 16.78
N ASP A 129 -17.57 -10.82 15.70
CA ASP A 129 -16.65 -10.17 14.76
C ASP A 129 -17.31 -8.98 14.06
N VAL A 130 -18.57 -9.08 13.61
CA VAL A 130 -19.32 -7.97 13.00
C VAL A 130 -19.44 -6.76 13.96
N ILE A 131 -19.66 -6.99 15.25
CA ILE A 131 -19.68 -5.91 16.26
C ILE A 131 -18.31 -5.23 16.38
N LEU A 132 -17.22 -6.02 16.40
CA LEU A 132 -15.87 -5.48 16.45
C LEU A 132 -15.55 -4.67 15.18
N LEU A 133 -15.97 -5.15 14.01
CA LEU A 133 -15.80 -4.44 12.74
C LEU A 133 -16.58 -3.13 12.68
N ARG A 134 -17.77 -3.07 13.29
CA ARG A 134 -18.54 -1.82 13.45
C ARG A 134 -17.86 -0.82 14.36
N SER A 135 -17.15 -1.27 15.39
CA SER A 135 -16.34 -0.38 16.22
C SER A 135 -15.13 0.13 15.43
N TRP A 136 -14.43 -0.76 14.73
CA TRP A 136 -13.26 -0.43 13.91
C TRP A 136 -13.59 0.48 12.72
N SER A 137 -14.79 0.36 12.12
CA SER A 137 -15.21 1.21 10.99
C SER A 137 -15.22 2.70 11.31
N ASN A 138 -15.32 3.08 12.59
CA ASN A 138 -15.24 4.47 13.05
C ASN A 138 -13.81 4.97 13.26
N GLN A 139 -12.82 4.09 13.21
CA GLN A 139 -11.41 4.38 13.47
C GLN A 139 -10.55 4.36 12.20
N THR A 140 -10.93 3.53 11.22
CA THR A 140 -10.22 3.44 9.94
C THR A 140 -10.50 4.63 9.02
N VAL A 141 -9.49 5.01 8.24
CA VAL A 141 -9.56 6.12 7.28
C VAL A 141 -9.89 5.64 5.87
N ASP A 142 -9.30 4.51 5.45
CA ASP A 142 -9.37 3.97 4.10
C ASP A 142 -10.15 2.63 4.02
N GLY A 143 -10.50 2.04 5.17
CA GLY A 143 -11.23 0.78 5.23
C GLY A 143 -10.40 -0.43 4.84
N ASP A 144 -9.07 -0.31 4.77
CA ASP A 144 -8.19 -1.42 4.43
C ASP A 144 -8.15 -2.44 5.57
N ILE A 145 -8.66 -3.65 5.29
CA ILE A 145 -8.84 -4.69 6.30
C ILE A 145 -7.52 -5.16 6.92
N SER A 146 -6.37 -4.99 6.24
CA SER A 146 -5.08 -5.36 6.84
C SER A 146 -4.66 -4.46 8.01
N THR A 147 -5.37 -3.35 8.23
CA THR A 147 -5.17 -2.48 9.40
C THR A 147 -6.09 -2.82 10.56
N CYS A 148 -7.02 -3.78 10.38
CA CYS A 148 -7.90 -4.24 11.45
C CYS A 148 -7.21 -5.33 12.28
N VAL A 149 -6.88 -5.00 13.52
CA VAL A 149 -6.29 -5.96 14.48
C VAL A 149 -7.32 -6.63 15.38
N SER A 150 -8.56 -6.13 15.37
CA SER A 150 -9.63 -6.57 16.28
C SER A 150 -10.27 -7.89 15.85
N VAL A 151 -10.10 -8.32 14.60
CA VAL A 151 -10.71 -9.52 14.02
C VAL A 151 -9.63 -10.31 13.29
N ALA A 152 -9.64 -11.64 13.44
CA ALA A 152 -8.68 -12.52 12.79
C ALA A 152 -8.80 -12.45 11.27
N GLU A 153 -7.68 -12.53 10.54
CA GLU A 153 -7.65 -12.41 9.07
C GLU A 153 -8.44 -13.52 8.35
N ASP A 154 -8.61 -14.69 8.99
CA ASP A 154 -9.34 -15.85 8.50
C ASP A 154 -10.81 -15.88 8.94
N SER A 155 -11.29 -14.82 9.62
CA SER A 155 -12.68 -14.73 10.04
C SER A 155 -13.66 -14.85 8.86
N GLN A 156 -14.70 -15.66 9.06
CA GLN A 156 -15.81 -15.80 8.11
C GLN A 156 -16.68 -14.55 8.00
N ALA A 157 -16.46 -13.53 8.85
CA ALA A 157 -17.13 -12.24 8.73
C ALA A 157 -16.65 -11.42 7.52
N TRP A 158 -15.39 -11.57 7.09
CA TRP A 158 -14.81 -10.74 6.03
C TRP A 158 -15.55 -10.81 4.69
N PRO A 159 -15.90 -11.99 4.14
CA PRO A 159 -16.69 -12.05 2.91
C PRO A 159 -18.08 -11.41 3.03
N LEU A 160 -18.64 -11.34 4.24
CA LEU A 160 -19.96 -10.76 4.49
C LEU A 160 -19.91 -9.23 4.46
N VAL A 161 -18.80 -8.62 4.91
CA VAL A 161 -18.69 -7.17 5.13
C VAL A 161 -17.77 -6.43 4.16
N THR A 162 -17.03 -7.12 3.29
CA THR A 162 -16.13 -6.52 2.29
C THR A 162 -16.80 -6.27 0.94
N SER A 163 -16.24 -5.34 0.15
CA SER A 163 -16.81 -4.98 -1.16
C SER A 163 -16.71 -6.11 -2.20
N THR A 164 -17.78 -6.32 -2.96
CA THR A 164 -17.85 -7.27 -4.09
C THR A 164 -18.10 -6.57 -5.43
N THR A 165 -18.03 -7.29 -6.55
CA THR A 165 -18.30 -6.75 -7.90
C THR A 165 -19.69 -6.10 -8.02
N ILE A 166 -20.68 -6.63 -7.30
CA ILE A 166 -22.08 -6.20 -7.36
C ILE A 166 -22.32 -4.91 -6.56
N THR A 167 -21.61 -4.72 -5.44
CA THR A 167 -21.83 -3.59 -4.52
C THR A 167 -21.35 -2.24 -5.10
N ALA A 168 -20.61 -2.25 -6.21
CA ALA A 168 -20.05 -1.05 -6.83
C ALA A 168 -20.98 -0.34 -7.83
N LEU A 169 -22.15 -0.91 -8.18
CA LEU A 169 -23.06 -0.29 -9.16
C LEU A 169 -23.89 0.87 -8.57
N ALA A 170 -23.95 1.00 -7.25
CA ALA A 170 -24.58 2.14 -6.62
C ALA A 170 -23.54 3.24 -6.41
N ALA A 171 -23.62 4.33 -7.15
CA ALA A 171 -22.86 5.57 -6.95
C ALA A 171 -23.07 6.21 -5.54
N THR A 172 -23.83 5.54 -4.67
CA THR A 172 -24.22 5.89 -3.31
C THR A 172 -23.67 4.93 -2.25
N ALA A 173 -23.01 3.82 -2.61
CA ALA A 173 -22.44 2.91 -1.63
C ALA A 173 -21.31 3.61 -0.87
N ARG A 174 -21.49 3.83 0.43
CA ARG A 174 -20.46 4.32 1.37
C ARG A 174 -19.36 3.27 1.57
N CYS A 175 -18.79 2.74 0.49
CA CYS A 175 -17.52 2.03 0.58
C CYS A 175 -16.48 3.10 0.93
N ILE A 176 -15.68 2.85 1.97
CA ILE A 176 -14.62 3.78 2.34
C ILE A 176 -13.78 3.98 1.08
N LYS A 177 -13.65 5.25 0.68
CA LYS A 177 -13.16 5.63 -0.65
C LYS A 177 -11.89 4.85 -0.93
N ILE A 178 -11.93 4.02 -1.96
CA ILE A 178 -10.74 3.42 -2.54
C ILE A 178 -9.79 4.60 -2.79
N ALA A 179 -8.73 4.68 -2.00
CA ALA A 179 -7.75 5.75 -2.10
C ALA A 179 -7.03 5.59 -3.43
N LEU A 180 -7.52 6.28 -4.46
CA LEU A 180 -6.89 6.47 -5.76
C LEU A 180 -6.25 7.85 -5.82
#